data_AF-A0A178MTH5-F1
#
_entry.id   AF-A0A178MTH5-F1
#
_cell.length_a   1.000
_cell.length_b   1.000
_cell.length_c   1.000
_cell.angle_alpha   90.00
_cell.angle_beta   90.00
_cell.angle_gamma   90.00
#
_symmetry.space_group_name_H-M   'P 1'
#
loop_
_entity.id
_entity.type
_entity.pdbx_description
1 polymer ?
#
loop_
_entity_poly.entity_id
_entity_poly.type
_entity_poly.pdbx_seq_one_letter_code
_entity_poly.pdbx_strand_id
1 'polypeptide(L)'
;MFPALLWDRAFAATGTLVETYLRSRAITIPIPASLRFLRHCPHNQTNTAHPAMIAAVTVGLSDKVVAVHRTYIAANGVGKASITPAKMTLGPIARGAIRLGDVGDRLILAEGIETALSVMQATGDPAWACISAGGLESVVLPPLPFAQQVFIAADNDANGVGQRAASNCADRLAHEGRAVQIAMPPKPDTDFNDLLMEAH
;
A
#
# COMPACT_ATOMS: atom_id res chain seq x y z
N MET A 1 9.66 20.25 -3.40
CA MET A 1 8.40 20.02 -2.66
C MET A 1 8.67 18.97 -1.60
N PHE A 2 8.28 19.21 -0.34
CA PHE A 2 8.52 18.26 0.76
C PHE A 2 7.33 17.28 0.91
N PRO A 3 7.57 16.03 1.35
CA PRO A 3 6.50 15.03 1.50
C PRO A 3 5.37 15.49 2.43
N ALA A 4 5.72 16.02 3.61
CA ALA A 4 4.74 16.53 4.59
C ALA A 4 3.86 17.64 3.99
N LEU A 5 4.46 18.58 3.24
CA LEU A 5 3.69 19.65 2.58
C LEU A 5 2.68 19.12 1.57
N LEU A 6 3.02 18.05 0.83
CA LEU A 6 2.08 17.44 -0.12
C LEU A 6 0.95 16.69 0.61
N TRP A 7 1.30 16.01 1.71
CA TRP A 7 0.34 15.33 2.58
C TRP A 7 -0.66 16.29 3.24
N ASP A 8 -0.19 17.45 3.72
CA ASP A 8 -1.01 18.45 4.40
C ASP A 8 -1.97 19.17 3.44
N ARG A 9 -1.64 19.24 2.15
CA ARG A 9 -2.51 19.78 1.09
C ARG A 9 -3.57 18.80 0.61
N ALA A 10 -3.43 17.51 0.93
CA ALA A 10 -4.37 16.48 0.51
C ALA A 10 -5.56 16.42 1.49
N PHE A 11 -6.75 16.18 0.96
CA PHE A 11 -8.00 16.13 1.73
C PHE A 11 -8.44 14.68 1.95
N ALA A 12 -9.47 14.46 2.77
CA ALA A 12 -10.05 13.14 2.95
C ALA A 12 -10.43 12.50 1.59
N ALA A 13 -10.21 11.19 1.46
CA ALA A 13 -10.45 10.45 0.22
C ALA A 13 -11.93 10.15 -0.05
N THR A 14 -12.78 10.10 0.99
CA THR A 14 -14.22 9.87 0.88
C THR A 14 -14.91 10.98 0.07
N GLY A 15 -15.82 10.60 -0.82
CA GLY A 15 -16.51 11.52 -1.73
C GLY A 15 -15.64 12.04 -2.88
N THR A 16 -14.49 11.41 -3.16
CA THR A 16 -13.54 11.85 -4.19
C THR A 16 -13.27 10.78 -5.25
N LEU A 17 -12.41 11.10 -6.23
CA LEU A 17 -11.95 10.13 -7.23
C LEU A 17 -11.16 8.97 -6.62
N VAL A 18 -10.57 9.12 -5.43
CA VAL A 18 -9.95 8.01 -4.70
C VAL A 18 -10.99 6.99 -4.28
N GLU A 19 -12.13 7.43 -3.77
CA GLU A 19 -13.23 6.51 -3.45
C GLU A 19 -13.74 5.80 -4.70
N THR A 20 -13.99 6.55 -5.78
CA THR A 20 -14.41 5.96 -7.07
C THR A 20 -13.41 4.91 -7.55
N TYR A 21 -12.12 5.21 -7.46
CA TYR A 21 -11.03 4.29 -7.80
C TYR A 21 -11.07 3.02 -6.96
N LEU A 22 -11.12 3.12 -5.63
CA LEU A 22 -11.15 1.95 -4.76
C LEU A 22 -12.41 1.11 -4.97
N ARG A 23 -13.58 1.74 -5.17
CA ARG A 23 -14.83 1.02 -5.49
C ARG A 23 -14.74 0.31 -6.83
N SER A 24 -14.12 0.92 -7.84
CA SER A 24 -13.89 0.27 -9.14
C SER A 24 -12.95 -0.94 -9.06
N ARG A 25 -12.23 -1.08 -7.94
CA ARG A 25 -11.36 -2.22 -7.61
C ARG A 25 -11.99 -3.19 -6.61
N ALA A 26 -13.32 -3.15 -6.45
CA ALA A 26 -14.11 -3.95 -5.51
C ALA A 26 -13.76 -3.75 -4.01
N ILE A 27 -12.98 -2.72 -3.67
CA ILE A 27 -12.63 -2.38 -2.28
C ILE A 27 -13.74 -1.50 -1.71
N THR A 28 -14.55 -2.07 -0.82
CA THR A 28 -15.78 -1.50 -0.22
C THR A 28 -15.63 -1.12 1.25
N ILE A 29 -14.56 -1.54 1.93
CA ILE A 29 -14.26 -1.11 3.31
C ILE A 29 -14.08 0.42 3.45
N PRO A 30 -14.21 0.98 4.66
CA PRO A 30 -13.91 2.39 4.91
C PRO A 30 -12.49 2.75 4.46
N ILE A 31 -12.33 3.93 3.85
CA ILE A 31 -11.04 4.37 3.33
C ILE A 31 -10.14 4.81 4.51
N PRO A 32 -8.95 4.22 4.68
CA PRO A 32 -8.05 4.59 5.76
C PRO A 32 -7.63 6.06 5.70
N ALA A 33 -7.44 6.68 6.87
CA ALA A 33 -6.99 8.08 6.98
C ALA A 33 -5.56 8.30 6.44
N SER A 34 -4.78 7.22 6.26
CA SER A 34 -3.48 7.21 5.59
C SER A 34 -3.58 7.38 4.07
N LEU A 35 -4.80 7.34 3.50
CA LEU A 35 -5.09 7.63 2.10
C LEU A 35 -5.89 8.94 1.99
N ARG A 36 -5.36 9.86 1.18
CA ARG A 36 -5.93 11.19 0.93
C ARG A 36 -6.04 11.46 -0.56
N PHE A 37 -6.75 12.52 -0.92
CA PHE A 37 -6.94 12.95 -2.28
C PHE A 37 -6.31 14.32 -2.55
N LEU A 38 -5.64 14.46 -3.69
CA LEU A 38 -5.20 15.74 -4.22
C LEU A 38 -5.63 15.89 -5.68
N ARG A 39 -6.47 16.90 -5.96
CA ARG A 39 -7.02 17.16 -7.30
C ARG A 39 -5.96 17.51 -8.34
N HIS A 40 -4.94 18.25 -7.94
CA HIS A 40 -3.86 18.73 -8.82
C HIS A 40 -2.50 18.32 -8.22
N CYS A 41 -2.19 17.03 -8.26
CA CYS A 41 -0.91 16.50 -7.84
C CYS A 41 0.13 16.68 -8.97
N PRO A 42 1.27 17.35 -8.71
CA PRO A 42 2.31 17.55 -9.72
C PRO A 42 2.95 16.22 -10.16
N HIS A 43 3.06 16.04 -11.47
CA HIS A 43 3.76 14.94 -12.14
C HIS A 43 4.99 15.48 -12.86
N ASN A 44 6.14 15.44 -12.19
CA ASN A 44 7.37 16.11 -12.64
C ASN A 44 7.99 15.49 -13.89
N GLN A 45 7.74 14.22 -14.21
CA GLN A 45 8.30 13.61 -15.43
C GLN A 45 7.63 14.11 -16.72
N THR A 46 6.37 14.54 -16.64
CA THR A 46 5.62 15.07 -17.80
C THR A 46 5.32 16.56 -17.67
N ASN A 47 5.76 17.19 -16.58
CA ASN A 47 5.48 18.59 -16.26
C ASN A 47 3.97 18.96 -16.30
N THR A 48 3.13 18.06 -15.79
CA THR A 48 1.66 18.24 -15.73
C THR A 48 1.14 18.02 -14.30
N ALA A 49 -0.15 18.19 -14.07
CA ALA A 49 -0.79 17.90 -12.79
C ALA A 49 -2.07 17.09 -12.99
N HIS A 50 -2.28 16.09 -12.13
CA HIS A 50 -3.38 15.13 -12.25
C HIS A 50 -4.03 14.85 -10.89
N PRO A 51 -5.28 14.36 -10.86
CA PRO A 51 -5.86 13.80 -9.65
C PRO A 51 -5.02 12.64 -9.14
N ALA A 52 -4.79 12.56 -7.82
CA ALA A 52 -4.01 11.47 -7.24
C ALA A 52 -4.52 11.07 -5.85
N MET A 53 -4.42 9.77 -5.57
CA MET A 53 -4.38 9.24 -4.22
C MET A 53 -3.00 9.51 -3.64
N ILE A 54 -2.95 10.21 -2.52
CA ILE A 54 -1.76 10.47 -1.73
C ILE A 54 -1.79 9.56 -0.52
N ALA A 55 -0.80 8.69 -0.38
CA ALA A 55 -0.69 7.76 0.73
C ALA A 55 0.50 8.14 1.62
N ALA A 56 0.26 8.30 2.92
CA ALA A 56 1.29 8.63 3.89
C ALA A 56 2.20 7.42 4.14
N VAL A 57 3.51 7.65 4.11
CA VAL A 57 4.51 6.67 4.49
C VAL A 57 5.11 7.08 5.83
N THR A 58 5.07 6.15 6.78
CA THR A 58 5.55 6.30 8.15
C THR A 58 6.47 5.13 8.53
N VAL A 59 7.28 5.29 9.57
CA VAL A 59 8.21 4.24 10.04
C VAL A 59 7.81 3.78 11.44
N GLY A 60 7.60 2.47 11.63
CA GLY A 60 7.16 1.90 12.91
C GLY A 60 5.83 2.52 13.38
N LEU A 61 5.80 3.01 14.63
CA LEU A 61 4.65 3.70 15.22
C LEU A 61 4.71 5.23 15.11
N SER A 62 5.69 5.78 14.39
CA SER A 62 5.77 7.23 14.23
C SER A 62 4.64 7.72 13.31
N ASP A 63 3.89 8.73 13.73
CA ASP A 63 2.90 9.38 12.84
C ASP A 63 3.54 10.48 11.96
N LYS A 64 4.87 10.64 12.04
CA LYS A 64 5.60 11.56 11.18
C LYS A 64 5.65 11.00 9.76
N VAL A 65 4.98 11.68 8.84
CA VAL A 65 5.07 11.39 7.41
C VAL A 65 6.49 11.65 6.91
N VAL A 66 7.19 10.59 6.52
CA VAL A 66 8.57 10.66 5.98
C VAL A 66 8.59 10.71 4.47
N ALA A 67 7.59 10.11 3.82
CA ALA A 67 7.40 10.12 2.39
C ALA A 67 5.91 10.05 2.04
N VAL A 68 5.60 10.28 0.77
CA VAL A 68 4.26 10.03 0.23
C VAL A 68 4.36 9.17 -1.02
N HIS A 69 3.47 8.19 -1.13
CA HIS A 69 3.22 7.47 -2.36
C HIS A 69 2.04 8.13 -3.10
N ARG A 70 2.18 8.32 -4.41
CA ARG A 70 1.20 8.99 -5.25
C ARG A 70 0.74 8.00 -6.31
N THR A 71 -0.52 7.64 -6.31
CA THR A 71 -1.17 6.92 -7.42
C THR A 71 -1.99 7.94 -8.19
N TYR A 72 -1.60 8.22 -9.43
CA TYR A 72 -2.37 9.13 -10.29
C TYR A 72 -3.59 8.41 -10.82
N ILE A 73 -4.76 9.04 -10.69
CA ILE A 73 -6.06 8.45 -10.99
C ILE A 73 -6.61 9.07 -12.27
N ALA A 74 -7.26 8.25 -13.10
CA ALA A 74 -7.93 8.74 -14.30
C ALA A 74 -8.99 9.80 -13.93
N ALA A 75 -9.29 10.72 -14.85
CA ALA A 75 -10.21 11.83 -14.58
C ALA A 75 -11.65 11.35 -14.25
N ASN A 76 -12.04 10.17 -14.73
CA ASN A 76 -13.32 9.52 -14.42
C ASN A 76 -13.28 8.67 -13.13
N GLY A 77 -12.12 8.59 -12.45
CA GLY A 77 -11.93 7.78 -11.25
C GLY A 77 -11.77 6.28 -11.49
N VAL A 78 -11.91 5.80 -12.74
CA VAL A 78 -11.85 4.37 -13.05
C VAL A 78 -10.45 4.03 -13.54
N GLY A 79 -9.70 3.32 -12.69
CA GLY A 79 -8.32 2.95 -12.97
C GLY A 79 -7.32 4.09 -12.80
N LYS A 80 -6.07 3.77 -13.11
CA LYS A 80 -4.94 4.69 -13.00
C LYS A 80 -4.94 5.64 -14.20
N ALA A 81 -4.38 6.84 -14.02
CA ALA A 81 -4.20 7.78 -15.11
C ALA A 81 -3.31 7.18 -16.21
N SER A 82 -3.65 7.43 -17.48
CA SER A 82 -2.87 7.01 -18.65
C SER A 82 -1.62 7.89 -18.83
N ILE A 83 -0.74 7.88 -17.83
CA ILE A 83 0.53 8.61 -17.78
C ILE A 83 1.64 7.70 -17.26
N THR A 84 2.87 7.95 -17.70
CA THR A 84 4.02 7.14 -17.28
C THR A 84 5.01 7.99 -16.48
N PRO A 85 5.36 7.60 -15.24
CA PRO A 85 4.78 6.49 -14.44
C PRO A 85 3.46 6.87 -13.76
N ALA A 86 2.51 5.94 -13.70
CA ALA A 86 1.23 6.15 -13.02
C ALA A 86 1.32 6.12 -11.48
N LYS A 87 2.48 5.74 -10.93
CA LYS A 87 2.79 5.73 -9.50
C LYS A 87 4.13 6.41 -9.26
N MET A 88 4.22 7.26 -8.23
CA MET A 88 5.47 7.92 -7.87
C MET A 88 5.57 8.15 -6.38
N THR A 89 6.79 8.06 -5.84
CA THR A 89 7.07 8.41 -4.45
C THR A 89 7.71 9.78 -4.35
N LEU A 90 7.59 10.43 -3.19
CA LEU A 90 8.31 11.64 -2.83
C LEU A 90 8.82 11.47 -1.40
N GLY A 91 10.15 11.45 -1.23
CA GLY A 91 10.82 11.19 0.05
C GLY A 91 11.33 9.76 0.21
N PRO A 92 12.04 9.46 1.31
CA PRO A 92 12.58 8.13 1.60
C PRO A 92 11.47 7.13 1.98
N ILE A 93 11.40 6.02 1.24
CA ILE A 93 10.42 4.95 1.48
C ILE A 93 11.00 3.73 2.22
N ALA A 94 12.32 3.59 2.24
CA ALA A 94 12.97 2.47 2.92
C ALA A 94 12.54 2.42 4.40
N ARG A 95 12.30 1.20 4.91
CA ARG A 95 11.84 0.95 6.29
C ARG A 95 10.42 1.42 6.62
N GLY A 96 9.80 2.20 5.74
CA GLY A 96 8.47 2.75 5.94
C GLY A 96 7.38 1.88 5.33
N ALA A 97 6.15 2.13 5.76
CA ALA A 97 4.95 1.56 5.18
C ALA A 97 3.81 2.57 5.21
N ILE A 98 2.81 2.32 4.38
CA ILE A 98 1.49 2.96 4.44
C ILE A 98 0.65 2.13 5.39
N ARG A 99 0.38 2.65 6.58
CA ARG A 99 -0.41 1.98 7.63
C ARG A 99 -1.91 2.12 7.31
N LEU A 100 -2.52 1.09 6.73
CA LEU A 100 -3.94 1.13 6.32
C LEU A 100 -4.88 0.72 7.47
N GLY A 101 -4.36 0.00 8.46
CA GLY A 101 -5.02 -0.26 9.73
C GLY A 101 -4.07 -0.12 10.90
N ASP A 102 -4.63 0.07 12.10
CA ASP A 102 -3.86 0.07 13.33
C ASP A 102 -3.38 -1.34 13.65
N VAL A 103 -2.09 -1.44 13.97
CA VAL A 103 -1.42 -2.72 14.22
C VAL A 103 -1.89 -3.32 15.55
N GLY A 104 -2.35 -4.56 15.51
CA GLY A 104 -2.68 -5.38 16.68
C GLY A 104 -1.69 -6.52 16.85
N ASP A 105 -2.20 -7.68 17.33
CA ASP A 105 -1.43 -8.93 17.40
C ASP A 105 -1.11 -9.50 16.00
N ARG A 106 -2.05 -9.34 15.07
CA ARG A 106 -1.97 -9.77 13.68
C ARG A 106 -1.70 -8.58 12.78
N LEU A 107 -0.91 -8.79 11.72
CA LEU A 107 -0.63 -7.77 10.72
C LEU A 107 -0.44 -8.40 9.34
N ILE A 108 -1.10 -7.85 8.33
CA ILE A 108 -0.85 -8.16 6.93
C ILE A 108 0.18 -7.19 6.36
N LEU A 109 1.14 -7.70 5.60
CA LEU A 109 2.06 -6.92 4.78
C LEU A 109 1.83 -7.25 3.31
N ALA A 110 1.76 -6.23 2.46
CA ALA A 110 1.72 -6.40 1.01
C ALA A 110 2.60 -5.34 0.33
N GLU A 111 2.97 -5.53 -0.94
CA GLU A 111 3.68 -4.48 -1.69
C GLU A 111 2.74 -3.30 -2.04
N GLY A 112 1.55 -3.61 -2.57
CA GLY A 112 0.58 -2.65 -3.06
C GLY A 112 -0.48 -2.22 -2.04
N ILE A 113 -1.03 -1.02 -2.22
CA ILE A 113 -2.17 -0.51 -1.44
C ILE A 113 -3.42 -1.34 -1.75
N GLU A 114 -3.66 -1.64 -3.02
CA GLU A 114 -4.82 -2.39 -3.48
C GLU A 114 -4.82 -3.82 -2.96
N THR A 115 -3.68 -4.52 -3.05
CA THR A 115 -3.47 -5.86 -2.47
C THR A 115 -3.73 -5.85 -0.96
N ALA A 116 -3.11 -4.93 -0.21
CA ALA A 116 -3.27 -4.82 1.23
C ALA A 116 -4.73 -4.57 1.65
N LEU A 117 -5.42 -3.62 0.98
CA LEU A 117 -6.83 -3.34 1.24
C LEU A 117 -7.74 -4.52 0.90
N SER A 118 -7.41 -5.28 -0.15
CA SER A 118 -8.21 -6.44 -0.57
C SER A 118 -8.16 -7.56 0.46
N VAL A 119 -6.96 -7.86 0.98
CA VAL A 119 -6.81 -8.86 2.05
C VAL A 119 -7.42 -8.36 3.35
N MET A 120 -7.21 -7.09 3.72
CA MET A 120 -7.86 -6.46 4.88
C MET A 120 -9.39 -6.54 4.82
N GLN A 121 -9.98 -6.35 3.65
CA GLN A 121 -11.43 -6.53 3.44
C GLN A 121 -11.87 -7.98 3.62
N ALA A 122 -11.08 -8.94 3.12
CA ALA A 122 -11.43 -10.36 3.19
C ALA A 122 -11.27 -10.95 4.60
N THR A 123 -10.31 -10.48 5.39
CA THR A 123 -9.97 -11.08 6.70
C THR A 123 -10.41 -10.24 7.89
N GLY A 124 -10.54 -8.93 7.73
CA GLY A 124 -10.72 -7.98 8.83
C GLY A 124 -9.44 -7.67 9.63
N ASP A 125 -8.31 -8.31 9.29
CA ASP A 125 -7.02 -8.04 9.94
C ASP A 125 -6.40 -6.72 9.40
N PRO A 126 -5.68 -5.95 10.24
CA PRO A 126 -5.04 -4.72 9.78
C PRO A 126 -3.93 -5.00 8.76
N ALA A 127 -3.79 -4.13 7.77
CA ALA A 127 -2.80 -4.31 6.71
C ALA A 127 -1.92 -3.06 6.49
N TRP A 128 -0.65 -3.27 6.17
CA TRP A 128 0.29 -2.23 5.77
C TRP A 128 0.80 -2.49 4.35
N ALA A 129 0.90 -1.43 3.54
CA ALA A 129 1.47 -1.51 2.20
C ALA A 129 2.92 -0.99 2.19
N CYS A 130 3.84 -1.82 1.70
CA CYS A 130 5.28 -1.61 1.74
C CYS A 130 5.84 -0.95 0.48
N ILE A 131 4.98 -0.55 -0.48
CA ILE A 131 5.27 0.28 -1.65
C ILE A 131 6.02 -0.45 -2.77
N SER A 132 6.93 -1.36 -2.43
CA SER A 132 7.70 -2.19 -3.36
C SER A 132 8.30 -3.41 -2.66
N ALA A 133 8.80 -4.36 -3.44
CA ALA A 133 9.60 -5.51 -2.97
C ALA A 133 10.71 -5.13 -1.98
N GLY A 134 11.55 -4.15 -2.32
CA GLY A 134 12.60 -3.67 -1.40
C GLY A 134 12.06 -2.94 -0.17
N GLY A 135 10.89 -2.31 -0.28
CA GLY A 135 10.20 -1.75 0.87
C GLY A 135 9.68 -2.84 1.81
N LEU A 136 9.14 -3.94 1.26
CA LEU A 136 8.68 -5.10 2.00
C LEU A 136 9.83 -5.77 2.76
N GLU A 137 10.97 -5.98 2.10
CA GLU A 137 12.16 -6.54 2.74
C GLU A 137 12.68 -5.68 3.89
N SER A 138 12.62 -4.34 3.75
CA SER A 138 13.21 -3.41 4.71
C SER A 138 12.24 -2.89 5.78
N VAL A 139 10.94 -3.18 5.69
CA VAL A 139 9.91 -2.61 6.57
C VAL A 139 10.23 -2.84 8.04
N VAL A 140 10.10 -1.77 8.84
CA VAL A 140 10.26 -1.85 10.29
C VAL A 140 8.89 -1.94 10.95
N LEU A 141 8.68 -3.04 11.66
CA LEU A 141 7.51 -3.23 12.51
C LEU A 141 7.74 -2.65 13.91
N PRO A 142 6.67 -2.29 14.65
CA PRO A 142 6.79 -1.91 16.05
C PRO A 142 7.37 -3.05 16.89
N PRO A 143 8.02 -2.77 18.03
CA PRO A 143 8.51 -3.83 18.91
C PRO A 143 7.35 -4.74 19.38
N LEU A 144 7.68 -5.98 19.75
CA LEU A 144 6.73 -6.90 20.37
C LEU A 144 6.06 -6.24 21.60
N PRO A 145 4.77 -6.51 21.87
CA PRO A 145 3.95 -7.60 21.31
C PRO A 145 3.12 -7.24 20.06
N PHE A 146 3.33 -6.08 19.44
CA PHE A 146 2.63 -5.77 18.18
C PHE A 146 3.09 -6.70 17.06
N ALA A 147 2.18 -7.09 16.17
CA ALA A 147 2.44 -7.91 14.98
C ALA A 147 3.21 -9.22 15.29
N GLN A 148 2.83 -9.94 16.34
CA GLN A 148 3.37 -11.27 16.64
C GLN A 148 3.08 -12.26 15.52
N GLN A 149 1.91 -12.15 14.89
CA GLN A 149 1.51 -12.93 13.72
C GLN A 149 1.54 -12.04 12.48
N VAL A 150 2.44 -12.33 11.54
CA VAL A 150 2.58 -11.58 10.29
C VAL A 150 2.16 -12.44 9.11
N PHE A 151 1.29 -11.91 8.26
CA PHE A 151 0.88 -12.52 7.02
C PHE A 151 1.41 -11.67 5.87
N ILE A 152 2.27 -12.24 5.03
CA ILE A 152 2.77 -11.56 3.83
C ILE A 152 1.89 -11.96 2.66
N ALA A 153 1.09 -11.02 2.16
CA ALA A 153 0.32 -11.13 0.94
C ALA A 153 1.22 -10.75 -0.25
N ALA A 154 1.87 -11.77 -0.82
CA ALA A 154 2.81 -11.59 -1.93
C ALA A 154 2.08 -11.67 -3.27
N ASP A 155 2.47 -10.82 -4.22
CA ASP A 155 2.02 -10.88 -5.61
C ASP A 155 2.62 -12.12 -6.28
N ASN A 156 1.87 -12.80 -7.15
CA ASN A 156 2.34 -14.00 -7.84
C ASN A 156 3.01 -13.66 -9.17
N ASP A 157 4.07 -12.84 -9.13
CA ASP A 157 4.76 -12.38 -10.34
C ASP A 157 5.59 -13.48 -11.00
N ALA A 158 5.48 -13.67 -12.32
CA ALA A 158 6.27 -14.67 -13.04
C ALA A 158 7.80 -14.49 -12.94
N ASN A 159 8.28 -13.27 -12.63
CA ASN A 159 9.71 -12.96 -12.49
C ASN A 159 10.31 -13.37 -11.12
N GLY A 160 9.49 -13.83 -10.18
CA GLY A 160 9.91 -14.29 -8.86
C GLY A 160 10.34 -13.17 -7.89
N VAL A 161 10.23 -11.89 -8.24
CA VAL A 161 10.73 -10.77 -7.43
C VAL A 161 9.94 -10.64 -6.13
N GLY A 162 8.61 -10.59 -6.22
CA GLY A 162 7.75 -10.49 -5.04
C GLY A 162 7.88 -11.68 -4.10
N GLN A 163 8.02 -12.89 -4.65
CA GLN A 163 8.20 -14.12 -3.88
C GLN A 163 9.53 -14.13 -3.11
N ARG A 164 10.62 -13.69 -3.75
CA ARG A 164 11.92 -13.55 -3.06
C ARG A 164 11.86 -12.51 -1.96
N ALA A 165 11.24 -11.35 -2.23
CA ALA A 165 11.08 -10.29 -1.23
C ALA A 165 10.23 -10.74 -0.04
N ALA A 166 9.16 -11.49 -0.29
CA ALA A 166 8.32 -12.08 0.75
C ALA A 166 9.09 -13.10 1.60
N SER A 167 9.88 -13.98 0.97
CA SER A 167 10.72 -14.95 1.69
C SER A 167 11.75 -14.25 2.57
N ASN A 168 12.49 -13.29 2.02
CA ASN A 168 13.50 -12.53 2.76
C ASN A 168 12.89 -11.74 3.94
N CYS A 169 11.71 -11.15 3.73
CA CYS A 169 10.97 -10.48 4.78
C CYS A 169 10.52 -11.46 5.86
N ALA A 170 9.98 -12.63 5.48
CA ALA A 170 9.56 -13.65 6.43
C ALA A 170 10.72 -14.17 7.28
N ASP A 171 11.86 -14.49 6.67
CA ASP A 171 13.05 -14.95 7.37
C ASP A 171 13.53 -13.91 8.38
N ARG A 172 13.63 -12.64 7.96
CA ARG A 172 14.04 -11.54 8.86
C ARG A 172 13.08 -11.39 10.03
N LEU A 173 11.77 -11.33 9.77
CA LEU A 173 10.76 -11.14 10.81
C LEU A 173 10.68 -12.35 11.76
N ALA A 174 10.95 -13.56 11.29
CA ALA A 174 11.09 -14.74 12.13
C ALA A 174 12.29 -14.62 13.09
N HIS A 175 13.44 -14.11 12.61
CA HIS A 175 14.59 -13.80 13.47
C HIS A 175 14.30 -12.67 14.48
N GLU A 176 13.33 -11.81 14.22
CA GLU A 176 12.81 -10.82 15.18
C GLU A 176 11.80 -11.42 16.19
N GLY A 177 11.54 -12.74 16.14
CA GLY A 177 10.69 -13.46 17.09
C GLY A 177 9.21 -13.49 16.72
N ARG A 178 8.86 -13.31 15.44
CA ARG A 178 7.47 -13.30 14.95
C ARG A 178 7.11 -14.62 14.27
N ALA A 179 5.83 -15.01 14.34
CA ALA A 179 5.28 -16.06 13.52
C ALA A 179 4.89 -15.47 12.16
N VAL A 180 5.48 -15.97 11.07
CA VAL A 180 5.26 -15.41 9.73
C VAL A 180 4.73 -16.46 8.76
N GLN A 181 3.73 -16.08 7.96
CA GLN A 181 3.18 -16.90 6.89
C GLN A 181 3.13 -16.09 5.59
N ILE A 182 3.39 -16.75 4.47
CA ILE A 182 3.30 -16.14 3.14
C ILE A 182 2.08 -16.72 2.43
N ALA A 183 1.26 -15.86 1.86
CA ALA A 183 0.14 -16.22 1.02
C ALA A 183 0.32 -15.60 -0.36
N MET A 184 -0.08 -16.33 -1.40
CA MET A 184 -0.03 -15.89 -2.79
C MET A 184 -1.34 -16.28 -3.51
N PRO A 185 -1.78 -15.49 -4.50
CA PRO A 185 -2.84 -15.91 -5.41
C PRO A 185 -2.48 -17.20 -6.15
N PRO A 186 -3.48 -18.07 -6.47
CA PRO A 186 -3.22 -19.36 -7.10
C PRO A 186 -2.80 -19.24 -8.58
N LYS A 187 -3.15 -18.14 -9.26
CA LYS A 187 -2.84 -17.91 -10.67
C LYS A 187 -1.54 -17.11 -10.80
N PRO A 188 -0.62 -17.46 -11.72
CA PRO A 188 0.51 -16.62 -12.06
C PRO A 188 0.06 -15.24 -12.58
N ASP A 189 0.90 -14.23 -12.38
CA ASP A 189 0.73 -12.84 -12.78
C ASP A 189 -0.58 -12.22 -12.25
N THR A 190 -0.97 -12.58 -11.02
CA THR A 190 -2.12 -12.00 -10.32
C THR A 190 -1.76 -11.55 -8.91
N ASP A 191 -2.51 -10.57 -8.42
CA ASP A 191 -2.48 -10.10 -7.03
C ASP A 191 -3.80 -10.43 -6.29
N PHE A 192 -3.86 -10.17 -4.99
CA PHE A 192 -5.08 -10.40 -4.21
C PHE A 192 -6.23 -9.46 -4.57
N ASN A 193 -5.96 -8.32 -5.21
CA ASN A 193 -7.01 -7.44 -5.69
C ASN A 193 -7.67 -7.98 -6.96
N ASP A 194 -6.93 -8.67 -7.84
CA ASP A 194 -7.51 -9.41 -8.95
C ASP A 194 -8.49 -10.49 -8.47
N LEU A 195 -8.11 -11.25 -7.43
CA LEU A 195 -9.02 -12.24 -6.82
C LEU A 195 -10.28 -11.61 -6.23
N LEU A 196 -10.15 -10.45 -5.58
CA LEU A 196 -11.30 -9.72 -5.05
C LEU A 196 -12.23 -9.24 -6.17
N MET A 197 -11.66 -8.73 -7.27
CA MET A 197 -12.45 -8.29 -8.42
C MET A 197 -13.12 -9.45 -9.16
N GLU A 198 -12.53 -10.64 -9.22
CA GLU A 198 -13.15 -11.83 -9.81
C GLU A 198 -14.36 -12.35 -8.98
N ALA A 199 -14.40 -12.05 -7.69
CA ALA A 199 -15.44 -12.52 -6.77
C ALA A 199 -16.69 -11.60 -6.70
N HIS A 200 -16.67 -10.44 -7.35
CA HIS A 200 -17.70 -9.40 -7.32
C HIS A 200 -18.35 -9.19 -8.69
#